data_AF-A0A257RV40-F1
#
_entry.id   AF-A0A257RV40-F1
#
_cell.length_a   1.000
_cell.length_b   1.000
_cell.length_c   1.000
_cell.angle_alpha   90.00
_cell.angle_beta   90.00
_cell.angle_gamma   90.00
#
_symmetry.space_group_name_H-M   'P 1'
#
loop_
_entity.id
_entity.type
_entity.pdbx_description
1 polymer ?
#
loop_
_entity_poly.entity_id
_entity_poly.type
_entity_poly.pdbx_seq_one_letter_code
_entity_poly.pdbx_strand_id
1 'polypeptide(L)'
;TASAEIKAALSAPGGVFASNADNATMAWPGDGVFNNPWADNFSGRDDHRMSQTMMNVMLAVNDPRIPIYAQPTVCFSAPSTTGCPANTPAYAGMPNGLDASTAGTYFNTSSRPGAVFYPGATAYGFYGGSGKTYPSNIMTYAEVAFTQAEAAERGLGGLTASQAPGFYNAGITASMNQWGVTDPVAIATYLAQPAVAYQGGTAGLTQIATQKWLALYSDGTNAWAEWRRTCVPSTVKAGPAAIINYVPRRFEYSTTELSTNAANVNAAIARQGPDNFGSRMYWDTKPTAAPTYVNATACAG
;
A
#
# COMPACT_ATOMS: atom_id res chain seq x y z
N THR A 1 -19.56 -7.71 -17.72
CA THR A 1 -18.64 -8.58 -16.92
C THR A 1 -17.35 -7.81 -16.70
N ALA A 2 -16.51 -8.19 -15.73
CA ALA A 2 -15.22 -7.49 -15.51
C ALA A 2 -14.37 -7.41 -16.79
N SER A 3 -14.28 -8.50 -17.57
CA SER A 3 -13.57 -8.51 -18.86
C SER A 3 -14.13 -7.51 -19.87
N ALA A 4 -15.46 -7.36 -19.94
CA ALA A 4 -16.11 -6.41 -20.84
C ALA A 4 -15.83 -4.96 -20.44
N GLU A 5 -15.89 -4.64 -19.14
CA GLU A 5 -15.57 -3.28 -18.65
C GLU A 5 -14.10 -2.92 -18.86
N ILE A 6 -13.17 -3.87 -18.63
CA ILE A 6 -11.75 -3.67 -18.93
C ILE A 6 -11.57 -3.40 -20.43
N LYS A 7 -12.21 -4.21 -21.30
CA LYS A 7 -12.14 -4.00 -22.75
C LYS A 7 -12.67 -2.62 -23.14
N ALA A 8 -13.82 -2.24 -22.58
CA ALA A 8 -14.43 -0.94 -22.85
C ALA A 8 -13.49 0.21 -22.46
N ALA A 9 -12.90 0.16 -21.26
CA ALA A 9 -11.94 1.16 -20.79
C ALA A 9 -10.70 1.24 -21.69
N LEU A 10 -10.10 0.11 -22.06
CA LEU A 10 -8.93 0.06 -22.95
C LEU A 10 -9.24 0.59 -24.37
N SER A 11 -10.48 0.46 -24.82
CA SER A 11 -10.94 0.91 -26.14
C SER A 11 -11.58 2.31 -26.15
N ALA A 12 -11.65 2.98 -25.00
CA ALA A 12 -12.25 4.30 -24.91
C ALA A 12 -11.46 5.30 -25.77
N PRO A 13 -12.11 6.30 -26.43
CA PRO A 13 -11.43 7.22 -27.35
C PRO A 13 -10.23 7.98 -26.77
N GLY A 14 -10.24 8.25 -25.46
CA GLY A 14 -9.13 8.91 -24.75
C GLY A 14 -8.02 7.98 -24.26
N GLY A 15 -8.18 6.67 -24.43
CA GLY A 15 -7.28 5.66 -23.89
C GLY A 15 -7.31 5.59 -22.36
N VAL A 16 -6.27 4.96 -21.81
CA VAL A 16 -5.94 4.92 -20.38
C VAL A 16 -4.60 5.63 -20.15
N PHE A 17 -4.19 5.82 -18.90
CA PHE A 17 -2.90 6.44 -18.57
C PHE A 17 -1.75 5.68 -19.26
N ALA A 18 -0.84 6.42 -19.89
CA ALA A 18 0.30 5.90 -20.64
C ALA A 18 1.65 6.26 -19.97
N SER A 19 1.65 7.22 -19.05
CA SER A 19 2.84 7.61 -18.30
C SER A 19 2.50 8.29 -16.98
N ASN A 20 3.51 8.56 -16.14
CA ASN A 20 3.32 9.36 -14.91
C ASN A 20 2.82 10.79 -15.17
N ALA A 21 2.91 11.31 -16.41
CA ALA A 21 2.32 12.60 -16.76
C ALA A 21 0.79 12.59 -16.72
N ASP A 22 0.17 11.41 -16.82
CA ASP A 22 -1.29 11.24 -16.78
C ASP A 22 -1.81 11.00 -15.35
N ASN A 23 -0.93 10.96 -14.34
CA ASN A 23 -1.32 10.68 -12.96
C ASN A 23 -2.40 11.67 -12.50
N ALA A 24 -3.54 11.13 -12.05
CA ALA A 24 -4.58 11.91 -11.41
C ALA A 24 -4.18 12.21 -9.98
N THR A 25 -3.95 13.48 -9.68
CA THR A 25 -3.50 13.93 -8.37
C THR A 25 -4.33 15.10 -7.85
N MET A 26 -4.45 15.18 -6.53
CA MET A 26 -4.95 16.36 -5.84
C MET A 26 -3.78 17.17 -5.32
N ALA A 27 -3.63 18.38 -5.85
CA ALA A 27 -2.62 19.33 -5.40
C ALA A 27 -3.02 19.96 -4.05
N TRP A 28 -2.02 20.22 -3.23
CA TRP A 28 -2.18 20.90 -1.93
C TRP A 28 -1.40 22.22 -1.94
N PRO A 29 -2.01 23.35 -1.56
CA PRO A 29 -1.29 24.63 -1.50
C PRO A 29 -0.26 24.67 -0.36
N GLY A 30 -0.45 23.86 0.69
CA GLY A 30 0.51 23.75 1.80
C GLY A 30 0.65 25.03 2.63
N ASP A 31 -0.41 25.84 2.69
CA ASP A 31 -0.46 27.16 3.34
C ASP A 31 -0.68 27.11 4.85
N GLY A 32 -0.73 25.91 5.44
CA GLY A 32 -1.02 25.69 6.85
C GLY A 32 -2.49 25.41 7.14
N VAL A 33 -3.42 25.71 6.23
CA VAL A 33 -4.85 25.37 6.34
C VAL A 33 -5.17 24.16 5.47
N PHE A 34 -4.69 24.15 4.23
CA PHE A 34 -4.87 23.07 3.27
C PHE A 34 -3.51 22.41 2.98
N ASN A 35 -3.07 21.59 3.93
CA ASN A 35 -1.89 20.76 3.80
C ASN A 35 -2.25 19.37 3.28
N ASN A 36 -1.29 18.69 2.66
CA ASN A 36 -1.37 17.26 2.49
C ASN A 36 -1.67 16.57 3.84
N PRO A 37 -2.68 15.69 3.93
CA PRO A 37 -3.16 15.14 5.19
C PRO A 37 -2.14 14.23 5.89
N TRP A 38 -1.26 13.56 5.14
CA TRP A 38 -0.20 12.74 5.75
C TRP A 38 0.86 13.63 6.39
N ALA A 39 1.32 14.65 5.67
CA ALA A 39 2.29 15.59 6.21
C ALA A 39 1.72 16.36 7.42
N ASP A 40 0.43 16.72 7.37
CA ASP A 40 -0.24 17.38 8.48
C ASP A 40 -0.36 16.46 9.71
N ASN A 41 -0.78 15.20 9.50
CA ASN A 41 -0.88 14.20 10.56
C ASN A 41 0.45 13.96 11.27
N PHE A 42 1.54 13.97 10.49
CA PHE A 42 2.89 13.72 10.98
C PHE A 42 3.56 14.95 11.62
N SER A 43 3.07 16.16 11.36
CA SER A 43 3.73 17.42 11.74
C SER A 43 3.91 17.63 13.26
N GLY A 44 3.02 17.05 14.07
CA GLY A 44 3.03 17.19 15.53
C GLY A 44 3.32 15.90 16.29
N ARG A 45 3.70 14.81 15.59
CA ARG A 45 3.73 13.46 16.17
C ARG A 45 4.96 12.67 15.76
N ASP A 46 5.67 12.13 16.75
CA ASP A 46 6.86 11.31 16.53
C ASP A 46 6.65 9.81 16.72
N ASP A 47 5.42 9.33 16.80
CA ASP A 47 5.09 7.93 17.04
C ASP A 47 4.76 7.14 15.75
N HIS A 48 4.80 7.78 14.58
CA HIS A 48 4.62 7.11 13.30
C HIS A 48 5.82 6.25 12.92
N ARG A 49 5.60 4.97 12.63
CA ARG A 49 6.64 4.04 12.19
C ARG A 49 6.19 3.26 10.96
N MET A 50 7.16 2.88 10.14
CA MET A 50 6.95 2.01 9.00
C MET A 50 6.41 0.66 9.48
N SER A 51 5.41 0.13 8.77
CA SER A 51 4.91 -1.21 9.04
C SER A 51 6.03 -2.24 8.85
N GLN A 52 6.19 -3.15 9.83
CA GLN A 52 7.11 -4.29 9.72
C GLN A 52 6.83 -5.13 8.49
N THR A 53 5.55 -5.35 8.15
CA THR A 53 5.18 -6.12 6.96
C THR A 53 5.70 -5.46 5.68
N MET A 54 5.48 -4.16 5.53
CA MET A 54 5.98 -3.43 4.34
C MET A 54 7.49 -3.44 4.27
N MET A 55 8.15 -3.13 5.39
CA MET A 55 9.59 -3.06 5.45
C MET A 55 10.23 -4.42 5.15
N ASN A 56 9.68 -5.52 5.67
CA ASN A 56 10.17 -6.86 5.38
C ASN A 56 10.04 -7.23 3.90
N VAL A 57 8.92 -6.87 3.25
CA VAL A 57 8.72 -7.10 1.81
C VAL A 57 9.78 -6.33 1.01
N MET A 58 10.02 -5.06 1.34
CA MET A 58 10.98 -4.22 0.61
C MET A 58 12.44 -4.64 0.84
N LEU A 59 12.81 -4.94 2.09
CA LEU A 59 14.18 -5.36 2.45
C LEU A 59 14.55 -6.70 1.81
N ALA A 60 13.60 -7.62 1.67
CA ALA A 60 13.84 -8.92 1.05
C ALA A 60 14.30 -8.84 -0.41
N VAL A 61 14.02 -7.71 -1.08
CA VAL A 61 14.37 -7.45 -2.48
C VAL A 61 15.20 -6.16 -2.63
N ASN A 62 15.88 -5.72 -1.58
CA ASN A 62 16.73 -4.53 -1.60
C ASN A 62 16.09 -3.34 -2.34
N ASP A 63 14.83 -3.04 -2.03
CA ASP A 63 14.03 -2.11 -2.83
C ASP A 63 14.60 -0.69 -2.78
N PRO A 64 14.90 -0.06 -3.94
CA PRO A 64 15.51 1.28 -3.97
C PRO A 64 14.56 2.39 -3.47
N ARG A 65 13.28 2.10 -3.27
CA ARG A 65 12.32 3.04 -2.66
C ARG A 65 12.44 3.12 -1.14
N ILE A 66 13.15 2.20 -0.47
CA ILE A 66 13.32 2.20 1.00
C ILE A 66 13.79 3.56 1.55
N PRO A 67 14.91 4.16 1.08
CA PRO A 67 15.38 5.45 1.60
C PRO A 67 14.43 6.63 1.34
N ILE A 68 13.41 6.43 0.51
CA ILE A 68 12.40 7.44 0.16
C ILE A 68 11.15 7.24 1.02
N TYR A 69 10.76 5.99 1.25
CA TYR A 69 9.58 5.64 2.05
C TYR A 69 9.86 5.72 3.54
N ALA A 70 11.13 5.58 3.93
CA ALA A 70 11.55 5.44 5.31
C ALA A 70 12.81 6.24 5.61
N GLN A 71 12.90 6.72 6.83
CA GLN A 71 14.16 7.21 7.39
C GLN A 71 14.93 6.09 8.08
N PRO A 72 16.25 6.21 8.18
CA PRO A 72 17.01 5.31 9.03
C PRO A 72 16.49 5.30 10.47
N THR A 73 16.65 4.18 11.17
CA THR A 73 16.30 4.07 12.59
C THR A 73 17.17 5.01 13.43
N VAL A 74 16.64 5.51 14.55
CA VAL A 74 17.41 6.38 15.46
C VAL A 74 18.68 5.68 15.92
N CYS A 75 18.57 4.41 16.32
CA CYS A 75 19.71 3.65 16.82
C CYS A 75 20.76 3.32 15.76
N PHE A 76 20.42 3.36 14.46
CA PHE A 76 21.42 3.32 13.40
C PHE A 76 22.13 4.66 13.22
N SER A 77 21.39 5.77 13.20
CA SER A 77 21.94 7.11 12.99
C SER A 77 22.65 7.70 14.22
N ALA A 78 22.23 7.31 15.42
CA ALA A 78 22.74 7.75 16.70
C ALA A 78 22.90 6.54 17.65
N PRO A 79 23.88 5.65 17.41
CA PRO A 79 24.03 4.41 18.16
C PRO A 79 24.40 4.62 19.64
N SER A 80 24.81 5.83 20.03
CA SER A 80 25.07 6.20 21.43
C SER A 80 23.80 6.54 22.23
N THR A 81 22.63 6.61 21.60
CA THR A 81 21.35 6.82 22.31
C THR A 81 21.10 5.66 23.29
N THR A 82 20.70 5.99 24.52
CA THR A 82 20.44 5.00 25.56
C THR A 82 19.37 4.00 25.11
N GLY A 83 19.62 2.71 25.33
CA GLY A 83 18.71 1.62 24.95
C GLY A 83 18.85 1.14 23.50
N CYS A 84 19.84 1.64 22.75
CA CYS A 84 20.11 1.15 21.41
C CYS A 84 20.84 -0.20 21.42
N PRO A 85 20.29 -1.24 20.76
CA PRO A 85 20.99 -2.49 20.55
C PRO A 85 22.23 -2.30 19.67
N ALA A 86 23.27 -3.11 19.92
CA ALA A 86 24.40 -3.21 19.01
C ALA A 86 23.93 -3.68 17.61
N ASN A 87 24.55 -3.16 16.56
CA ASN A 87 24.26 -3.52 15.16
C ASN A 87 22.79 -3.31 14.75
N THR A 88 22.14 -2.26 15.27
CA THR A 88 20.78 -1.91 14.84
C THR A 88 20.76 -1.69 13.32
N PRO A 89 19.82 -2.32 12.58
CA PRO A 89 19.70 -2.12 11.14
C PRO A 89 19.34 -0.68 10.78
N ALA A 90 19.82 -0.24 9.62
CA ALA A 90 19.49 1.08 9.07
C ALA A 90 17.99 1.26 8.89
N TYR A 91 17.30 0.25 8.36
CA TYR A 91 15.85 0.30 8.14
C TYR A 91 15.18 -0.91 8.78
N ALA A 92 14.08 -0.65 9.49
CA ALA A 92 13.28 -1.67 10.15
C ALA A 92 11.86 -1.17 10.33
N GLY A 93 10.87 -2.07 10.37
CA GLY A 93 9.50 -1.68 10.65
C GLY A 93 9.06 -2.11 12.04
N MET A 94 8.01 -1.48 12.54
CA MET A 94 7.34 -1.80 13.79
C MET A 94 6.20 -2.81 13.55
N PRO A 95 6.03 -3.84 14.39
CA PRO A 95 4.86 -4.73 14.29
C PRO A 95 3.56 -3.92 14.30
N ASN A 96 2.64 -4.28 13.41
CA ASN A 96 1.34 -3.63 13.34
C ASN A 96 0.47 -4.08 14.55
N GLY A 97 -0.42 -3.21 15.03
CA GLY A 97 -1.41 -3.54 16.07
C GLY A 97 -0.82 -3.88 17.43
N LEU A 98 0.16 -3.08 17.87
CA LEU A 98 0.68 -3.06 19.25
C LEU A 98 -0.17 -2.13 20.13
N ASP A 99 -0.22 -2.40 21.43
CA ASP A 99 -0.64 -1.41 22.41
C ASP A 99 0.41 -0.30 22.55
N ALA A 100 0.03 0.84 23.15
CA ALA A 100 0.89 2.02 23.25
C ALA A 100 2.19 1.76 24.03
N SER A 101 2.15 0.91 25.06
CA SER A 101 3.34 0.63 25.89
C SER A 101 4.36 -0.22 25.12
N THR A 102 3.88 -1.26 24.43
CA THR A 102 4.73 -2.13 23.61
C THR A 102 5.28 -1.37 22.40
N ALA A 103 4.47 -0.53 21.75
CA ALA A 103 4.90 0.29 20.62
C ALA A 103 6.06 1.24 20.97
N GLY A 104 6.05 1.81 22.19
CA GLY A 104 7.11 2.72 22.65
C GLY A 104 8.52 2.10 22.61
N THR A 105 8.63 0.78 22.74
CA THR A 105 9.93 0.07 22.68
C THR A 105 10.56 0.06 21.29
N TYR A 106 9.77 0.33 20.23
CA TYR A 106 10.23 0.33 18.84
C TYR A 106 10.64 1.73 18.35
N PHE A 107 10.41 2.79 19.14
CA PHE A 107 10.59 4.15 18.64
C PHE A 107 12.01 4.46 18.15
N ASN A 108 13.02 3.85 18.76
CA ASN A 108 14.41 4.06 18.34
C ASN A 108 14.94 2.99 17.37
N THR A 109 14.27 1.85 17.25
CA THR A 109 14.72 0.67 16.49
C THR A 109 13.89 0.39 15.24
N SER A 110 12.87 1.20 14.98
CA SER A 110 12.08 1.16 13.75
C SER A 110 12.10 2.50 13.03
N SER A 111 11.99 2.42 11.71
CA SER A 111 12.04 3.55 10.79
C SER A 111 10.79 4.40 10.91
N ARG A 112 10.99 5.72 10.86
CA ARG A 112 9.93 6.69 10.60
C ARG A 112 9.54 6.67 9.11
N PRO A 113 8.36 7.18 8.75
CA PRO A 113 8.07 7.54 7.37
C PRO A 113 9.16 8.43 6.77
N GLY A 114 9.34 8.34 5.46
CA GLY A 114 10.38 9.03 4.73
C GLY A 114 10.24 10.55 4.76
N ALA A 115 11.33 11.24 4.44
CA ALA A 115 11.43 12.70 4.57
C ALA A 115 10.43 13.48 3.71
N VAL A 116 9.83 12.84 2.69
CA VAL A 116 8.76 13.44 1.87
C VAL A 116 7.59 13.90 2.75
N PHE A 117 7.10 13.05 3.64
CA PHE A 117 6.00 13.39 4.55
C PHE A 117 6.49 13.73 5.96
N TYR A 118 7.72 13.33 6.29
CA TYR A 118 8.32 13.49 7.60
C TYR A 118 9.70 14.18 7.52
N PRO A 119 9.79 15.42 7.01
CA PRO A 119 11.07 16.12 6.95
C PRO A 119 11.60 16.35 8.37
N GLY A 120 12.72 15.72 8.72
CA GLY A 120 13.33 15.84 10.07
C GLY A 120 13.59 17.31 10.46
N ALA A 121 13.63 17.70 11.74
CA ALA A 121 14.00 16.96 12.94
C ALA A 121 12.96 17.02 14.09
N THR A 122 12.97 16.01 14.95
CA THR A 122 12.20 15.95 16.22
C THR A 122 12.85 16.87 17.28
N ALA A 123 12.17 17.44 18.28
CA ALA A 123 11.55 16.75 19.42
C ALA A 123 10.08 17.15 19.72
N TYR A 124 9.63 18.26 19.17
CA TYR A 124 8.25 18.78 19.10
C TYR A 124 8.21 19.82 17.96
N GLY A 125 9.00 19.61 16.89
CA GLY A 125 8.98 20.46 15.71
C GLY A 125 10.28 20.58 14.93
N PHE A 126 10.15 20.39 13.61
CA PHE A 126 10.66 21.26 12.54
C PHE A 126 9.53 21.45 11.53
N TYR A 127 9.37 22.67 11.00
CA TYR A 127 8.42 23.01 9.95
C TYR A 127 9.19 23.39 8.68
N GLY A 128 9.25 22.47 7.71
CA GLY A 128 9.85 22.72 6.39
C GLY A 128 9.95 21.44 5.58
N GLY A 129 10.07 21.52 4.26
CA GLY A 129 10.00 20.38 3.33
C GLY A 129 8.77 20.45 2.41
N SER A 130 8.77 19.69 1.31
CA SER A 130 7.69 19.69 0.32
C SER A 130 6.48 18.84 0.72
N GLY A 131 6.48 18.21 1.89
CA GLY A 131 5.40 17.31 2.33
C GLY A 131 4.02 17.95 2.35
N LYS A 132 3.91 19.21 2.84
CA LYS A 132 2.64 19.94 2.89
C LYS A 132 2.03 20.20 1.50
N THR A 133 2.88 20.34 0.49
CA THR A 133 2.48 20.55 -0.91
C THR A 133 2.54 19.27 -1.74
N TYR A 134 2.97 18.15 -1.15
CA TYR A 134 3.08 16.89 -1.86
C TYR A 134 1.69 16.43 -2.30
N PRO A 135 1.46 16.14 -3.59
CA PRO A 135 0.13 15.81 -4.07
C PRO A 135 -0.38 14.49 -3.47
N SER A 136 -1.68 14.42 -3.21
CA SER A 136 -2.32 13.13 -2.95
C SER A 136 -2.61 12.45 -4.28
N ASN A 137 -2.18 11.20 -4.44
CA ASN A 137 -2.49 10.42 -5.63
C ASN A 137 -3.93 9.91 -5.53
N ILE A 138 -4.72 10.12 -6.58
CA ILE A 138 -6.07 9.56 -6.72
C ILE A 138 -6.01 8.27 -7.55
N MET A 139 -5.25 8.32 -8.64
CA MET A 139 -4.95 7.17 -9.49
C MET A 139 -3.63 7.42 -10.20
N THR A 140 -2.78 6.39 -10.31
CA THR A 140 -1.45 6.52 -10.94
C THR A 140 -1.31 5.61 -12.14
N TYR A 141 -0.42 5.96 -13.06
CA TYR A 141 -0.04 5.08 -14.17
C TYR A 141 0.55 3.76 -13.67
N ALA A 142 1.30 3.77 -12.56
CA ALA A 142 1.77 2.53 -11.93
C ALA A 142 0.60 1.59 -11.60
N GLU A 143 -0.47 2.13 -11.00
CA GLU A 143 -1.68 1.38 -10.69
C GLU A 143 -2.38 0.84 -11.95
N VAL A 144 -2.49 1.66 -13.00
CA VAL A 144 -3.07 1.26 -14.29
C VAL A 144 -2.26 0.14 -14.91
N ALA A 145 -0.93 0.28 -14.96
CA ALA A 145 -0.03 -0.73 -15.51
C ALA A 145 -0.11 -2.05 -14.73
N PHE A 146 -0.17 -2.03 -13.41
CA PHE A 146 -0.38 -3.27 -12.64
C PHE A 146 -1.77 -3.89 -12.88
N THR A 147 -2.79 -3.06 -13.09
CA THR A 147 -4.13 -3.54 -13.45
C THR A 147 -4.14 -4.17 -14.84
N GLN A 148 -3.43 -3.59 -15.81
CA GLN A 148 -3.22 -4.18 -17.14
C GLN A 148 -2.40 -5.47 -17.07
N ALA A 149 -1.37 -5.54 -16.22
CA ALA A 149 -0.57 -6.74 -16.02
C ALA A 149 -1.41 -7.89 -15.47
N GLU A 150 -2.27 -7.63 -14.48
CA GLU A 150 -3.21 -8.63 -13.97
C GLU A 150 -4.24 -9.03 -15.04
N ALA A 151 -4.82 -8.06 -15.74
CA ALA A 151 -5.78 -8.35 -16.80
C ALA A 151 -5.15 -9.21 -17.91
N ALA A 152 -3.92 -8.91 -18.31
CA ALA A 152 -3.14 -9.70 -19.27
C ALA A 152 -2.90 -11.12 -18.78
N GLU A 153 -2.41 -11.31 -17.55
CA GLU A 153 -2.17 -12.63 -16.96
C GLU A 153 -3.46 -13.46 -16.87
N ARG A 154 -4.60 -12.80 -16.66
CA ARG A 154 -5.93 -13.44 -16.60
C ARG A 154 -6.62 -13.58 -17.95
N GLY A 155 -6.05 -13.08 -19.05
CA GLY A 155 -6.69 -13.10 -20.37
C GLY A 155 -7.97 -12.25 -20.47
N LEU A 156 -8.05 -11.15 -19.70
CA LEU A 156 -9.21 -10.27 -19.63
C LEU A 156 -9.05 -9.07 -20.58
N GLY A 157 -10.17 -8.48 -21.00
CA GLY A 157 -10.14 -7.23 -21.77
C GLY A 157 -9.62 -7.35 -23.20
N GLY A 158 -9.37 -8.57 -23.69
CA GLY A 158 -8.68 -8.81 -24.96
C GLY A 158 -7.15 -8.83 -24.85
N LEU A 159 -6.60 -8.78 -23.63
CA LEU A 159 -5.17 -8.94 -23.37
C LEU A 159 -4.80 -10.43 -23.25
N THR A 160 -3.52 -10.74 -23.45
CA THR A 160 -2.96 -12.08 -23.34
C THR A 160 -1.82 -12.14 -22.32
N ALA A 161 -1.59 -13.30 -21.70
CA ALA A 161 -0.58 -13.47 -20.65
C ALA A 161 0.84 -13.08 -21.10
N SER A 162 1.16 -13.18 -22.39
CA SER A 162 2.43 -12.71 -22.97
C SER A 162 2.69 -11.20 -22.81
N GLN A 163 1.65 -10.40 -22.57
CA GLN A 163 1.75 -8.95 -22.36
C GLN A 163 1.97 -8.59 -20.88
N ALA A 164 1.67 -9.51 -19.95
CA ALA A 164 1.75 -9.24 -18.51
C ALA A 164 3.16 -8.82 -18.02
N PRO A 165 4.28 -9.44 -18.48
CA PRO A 165 5.61 -9.01 -18.05
C PRO A 165 5.92 -7.55 -18.41
N GLY A 166 5.47 -7.10 -19.59
CA GLY A 166 5.68 -5.72 -20.06
C GLY A 166 4.98 -4.70 -19.17
N PHE A 167 3.69 -4.93 -18.89
CA PHE A 167 2.91 -4.07 -17.98
C PHE A 167 3.42 -4.11 -16.54
N TYR A 168 3.84 -5.28 -16.05
CA TYR A 168 4.41 -5.43 -14.72
C TYR A 168 5.69 -4.60 -14.53
N ASN A 169 6.63 -4.71 -15.47
CA ASN A 169 7.87 -3.94 -15.45
C ASN A 169 7.61 -2.43 -15.60
N ALA A 170 6.63 -2.06 -16.44
CA ALA A 170 6.19 -0.67 -16.59
C ALA A 170 5.62 -0.12 -15.28
N GLY A 171 4.81 -0.89 -14.55
CA GLY A 171 4.25 -0.48 -13.26
C GLY A 171 5.32 -0.25 -12.19
N ILE A 172 6.31 -1.14 -12.08
CA ILE A 172 7.45 -0.97 -11.16
C ILE A 172 8.24 0.29 -11.53
N THR A 173 8.59 0.44 -12.80
CA THR A 173 9.36 1.59 -13.31
C THR A 173 8.62 2.90 -13.07
N ALA A 174 7.31 2.93 -13.36
CA ALA A 174 6.46 4.09 -13.10
C ALA A 174 6.40 4.46 -11.61
N SER A 175 6.24 3.46 -10.73
CA SER A 175 6.26 3.66 -9.28
C SER A 175 7.61 4.21 -8.81
N MET A 176 8.73 3.64 -9.26
CA MET A 176 10.07 4.13 -8.93
C MET A 176 10.28 5.58 -9.38
N ASN A 177 9.95 5.88 -10.64
CA ASN A 177 10.06 7.23 -11.19
C ASN A 177 9.18 8.24 -10.44
N GLN A 178 7.96 7.86 -10.08
CA GLN A 178 7.04 8.71 -9.31
C GLN A 178 7.65 9.12 -7.97
N TRP A 179 8.40 8.23 -7.34
CA TRP A 179 9.07 8.48 -6.06
C TRP A 179 10.49 9.04 -6.22
N GLY A 180 10.96 9.31 -7.43
CA GLY A 180 12.26 9.93 -7.69
C GLY A 180 13.43 8.95 -7.87
N VAL A 181 13.18 7.65 -7.92
CA VAL A 181 14.18 6.66 -8.36
C VAL A 181 14.16 6.63 -9.90
N THR A 182 15.03 7.43 -10.53
CA THR A 182 15.06 7.61 -11.99
C THR A 182 16.31 7.03 -12.66
N ASP A 183 17.26 6.50 -11.89
CA ASP A 183 18.47 5.85 -12.44
C ASP A 183 18.08 4.53 -13.14
N PRO A 184 18.25 4.43 -14.48
CA PRO A 184 17.89 3.23 -15.22
C PRO A 184 18.68 1.99 -14.80
N VAL A 185 19.92 2.14 -14.29
CA VAL A 185 20.73 1.01 -13.83
C VAL A 185 20.18 0.44 -12.53
N ALA A 186 19.80 1.29 -11.58
CA ALA A 186 19.15 0.88 -10.34
C ALA A 186 17.82 0.16 -10.60
N ILE A 187 16.99 0.70 -11.50
CA ILE A 187 15.70 0.10 -11.89
C ILE A 187 15.93 -1.27 -12.56
N ALA A 188 16.84 -1.35 -13.53
CA ALA A 188 17.15 -2.59 -14.22
C ALA A 188 17.70 -3.66 -13.25
N THR A 189 18.55 -3.26 -12.31
CA THR A 189 19.09 -4.14 -11.27
C THR A 189 17.97 -4.68 -10.38
N TYR A 190 17.02 -3.84 -9.97
CA TYR A 190 15.87 -4.28 -9.18
C TYR A 190 14.98 -5.26 -9.95
N LEU A 191 14.63 -4.95 -11.20
CA LEU A 191 13.81 -5.82 -12.06
C LEU A 191 14.46 -7.19 -12.33
N ALA A 192 15.80 -7.25 -12.35
CA ALA A 192 16.56 -8.47 -12.59
C ALA A 192 16.68 -9.38 -11.35
N GLN A 193 16.28 -8.92 -10.16
CA GLN A 193 16.35 -9.77 -8.96
C GLN A 193 15.44 -10.99 -9.11
N PRO A 194 15.88 -12.22 -8.77
CA PRO A 194 15.09 -13.44 -8.99
C PRO A 194 13.68 -13.41 -8.37
N ALA A 195 13.53 -12.77 -7.20
CA ALA A 195 12.23 -12.64 -6.54
C ALA A 195 11.31 -11.58 -7.18
N VAL A 196 11.87 -10.62 -7.92
CA VAL A 196 11.15 -9.54 -8.61
C VAL A 196 10.84 -9.90 -10.05
N ALA A 197 11.73 -10.64 -10.72
CA ALA A 197 11.56 -11.06 -12.10
C ALA A 197 10.25 -11.85 -12.30
N TYR A 198 9.44 -11.43 -13.26
CA TYR A 198 8.07 -11.93 -13.46
C TYR A 198 8.03 -13.43 -13.80
N GLN A 199 7.21 -14.21 -13.08
CA GLN A 199 7.14 -15.68 -13.20
C GLN A 199 5.88 -16.22 -13.89
N GLY A 200 4.88 -15.36 -14.18
CA GLY A 200 3.57 -15.80 -14.71
C GLY A 200 2.76 -16.68 -13.74
N GLY A 201 1.54 -17.03 -14.12
CA GLY A 201 0.60 -17.80 -13.32
C GLY A 201 0.27 -17.17 -11.96
N THR A 202 0.00 -18.02 -10.97
CA THR A 202 -0.25 -17.58 -9.57
C THR A 202 0.93 -16.80 -8.98
N ALA A 203 2.17 -17.15 -9.33
CA ALA A 203 3.34 -16.42 -8.87
C ALA A 203 3.37 -14.99 -9.45
N GLY A 204 3.16 -14.85 -10.76
CA GLY A 204 3.05 -13.57 -11.45
C GLY A 204 1.93 -12.69 -10.90
N LEU A 205 0.75 -13.24 -10.63
CA LEU A 205 -0.31 -12.50 -9.95
C LEU A 205 0.12 -11.99 -8.57
N THR A 206 0.75 -12.84 -7.77
CA THR A 206 1.24 -12.46 -6.43
C THR A 206 2.30 -11.36 -6.52
N GLN A 207 3.19 -11.42 -7.51
CA GLN A 207 4.17 -10.37 -7.78
C GLN A 207 3.48 -9.05 -8.17
N ILE A 208 2.51 -9.08 -9.09
CA ILE A 208 1.73 -7.91 -9.50
C ILE A 208 1.05 -7.26 -8.30
N ALA A 209 0.32 -8.03 -7.49
CA ALA A 209 -0.40 -7.48 -6.34
C ALA A 209 0.55 -6.95 -5.25
N THR A 210 1.68 -7.62 -5.02
CA THR A 210 2.70 -7.14 -4.06
C THR A 210 3.27 -5.80 -4.51
N GLN A 211 3.66 -5.67 -5.79
CA GLN A 211 4.23 -4.43 -6.32
C GLN A 211 3.18 -3.31 -6.40
N LYS A 212 1.93 -3.63 -6.74
CA LYS A 212 0.81 -2.67 -6.67
C LYS A 212 0.60 -2.17 -5.25
N TRP A 213 0.61 -3.06 -4.26
CA TRP A 213 0.48 -2.68 -2.85
C TRP A 213 1.62 -1.77 -2.38
N LEU A 214 2.86 -2.02 -2.80
CA LEU A 214 3.98 -1.11 -2.54
C LEU A 214 3.81 0.25 -3.22
N ALA A 215 3.35 0.28 -4.47
CA ALA A 215 3.13 1.52 -5.21
C ALA A 215 2.04 2.41 -4.60
N LEU A 216 1.08 1.82 -3.88
CA LEU A 216 -0.01 2.51 -3.20
C LEU A 216 0.35 3.03 -1.79
N TYR A 217 1.65 3.14 -1.45
CA TYR A 217 2.12 3.53 -0.11
C TYR A 217 1.43 4.78 0.49
N SER A 218 1.21 5.84 -0.30
CA SER A 218 0.52 7.06 0.16
C SER A 218 -1.00 7.04 -0.01
N ASP A 219 -1.56 5.97 -0.57
CA ASP A 219 -2.98 5.73 -0.77
C ASP A 219 -3.41 4.43 -0.07
N GLY A 220 -3.43 4.51 1.27
CA GLY A 220 -3.78 3.38 2.12
C GLY A 220 -5.20 2.84 1.89
N THR A 221 -6.11 3.68 1.40
CA THR A 221 -7.49 3.28 1.08
C THR A 221 -7.56 2.32 -0.10
N ASN A 222 -6.88 2.64 -1.21
CA ASN A 222 -6.78 1.74 -2.35
C ASN A 222 -5.89 0.53 -2.01
N ALA A 223 -4.82 0.71 -1.24
CA ALA A 223 -4.00 -0.41 -0.78
C ALA A 223 -4.81 -1.43 0.05
N TRP A 224 -5.72 -0.96 0.91
CA TRP A 224 -6.62 -1.83 1.69
C TRP A 224 -7.71 -2.47 0.84
N ALA A 225 -8.24 -1.79 -0.18
CA ALA A 225 -9.16 -2.38 -1.15
C ALA A 225 -8.48 -3.50 -1.95
N GLU A 226 -7.28 -3.25 -2.49
CA GLU A 226 -6.48 -4.23 -3.23
C GLU A 226 -6.07 -5.41 -2.35
N TRP A 227 -5.66 -5.17 -1.10
CA TRP A 227 -5.35 -6.26 -0.17
C TRP A 227 -6.59 -7.11 0.12
N ARG A 228 -7.78 -6.53 0.30
CA ARG A 228 -9.01 -7.33 0.51
C ARG A 228 -9.32 -8.21 -0.70
N ARG A 229 -9.22 -7.65 -1.91
CA ARG A 229 -9.46 -8.34 -3.19
C ARG A 229 -8.44 -9.45 -3.47
N THR A 230 -7.17 -9.23 -3.15
CA THR A 230 -6.06 -10.14 -3.53
C THR A 230 -5.55 -11.02 -2.41
N CYS A 231 -5.72 -10.59 -1.16
CA CYS A 231 -5.06 -11.16 0.01
C CYS A 231 -3.52 -11.09 -0.03
N VAL A 232 -2.97 -10.15 -0.81
CA VAL A 232 -1.53 -9.95 -1.00
C VAL A 232 -1.14 -8.54 -0.50
N PRO A 233 -0.07 -8.40 0.30
CA PRO A 233 0.78 -9.49 0.80
C PRO A 233 0.08 -10.33 1.87
N SER A 234 0.30 -11.65 1.82
CA SER A 234 -0.28 -12.64 2.75
C SER A 234 0.25 -12.53 4.18
N THR A 235 1.26 -11.71 4.39
CA THR A 235 1.90 -11.44 5.69
C THR A 235 1.22 -10.31 6.47
N VAL A 236 0.24 -9.63 5.87
CA VAL A 236 -0.64 -8.70 6.60
C VAL A 236 -1.59 -9.51 7.45
N LYS A 237 -1.50 -9.32 8.77
CA LYS A 237 -2.27 -10.05 9.78
C LYS A 237 -2.64 -9.12 10.94
N ALA A 238 -3.60 -9.55 11.76
CA ALA A 238 -3.92 -8.86 13.00
C ALA A 238 -2.67 -8.77 13.90
N GLY A 239 -2.51 -7.62 14.56
CA GLY A 239 -1.43 -7.39 15.50
C GLY A 239 -1.59 -8.17 16.80
N PRO A 240 -0.54 -8.28 17.62
CA PRO A 240 -0.58 -9.06 18.85
C PRO A 240 -1.51 -8.45 19.92
N ALA A 241 -1.80 -7.15 19.86
CA ALA A 241 -2.75 -6.47 20.75
C ALA A 241 -4.12 -6.23 20.08
N ALA A 242 -4.37 -6.82 18.91
CA ALA A 242 -5.65 -6.65 18.23
C ALA A 242 -6.78 -7.33 19.02
N ILE A 243 -7.90 -6.62 19.16
CA ILE A 243 -9.11 -7.14 19.83
C ILE A 243 -9.78 -8.24 18.99
N ILE A 244 -9.70 -8.11 17.67
CA ILE A 244 -10.13 -9.11 16.70
C ILE A 244 -8.89 -9.79 16.09
N ASN A 245 -8.95 -11.10 15.92
CA ASN A 245 -7.83 -11.92 15.45
C ASN A 245 -7.67 -11.93 13.91
N TYR A 246 -8.35 -11.04 13.21
CA TYR A 246 -8.26 -10.83 11.76
C TYR A 246 -8.16 -9.34 11.42
N VAL A 247 -7.66 -9.02 10.23
CA VAL A 247 -7.62 -7.63 9.74
C VAL A 247 -9.03 -7.26 9.23
N PRO A 248 -9.61 -6.11 9.65
CA PRO A 248 -10.91 -5.66 9.18
C PRO A 248 -11.07 -5.69 7.66
N ARG A 249 -12.25 -6.12 7.20
CA ARG A 249 -12.67 -6.21 5.80
C ARG A 249 -13.60 -5.07 5.39
N ARG A 250 -14.23 -4.41 6.36
CA ARG A 250 -15.13 -3.26 6.21
C ARG A 250 -15.21 -2.48 7.52
N PHE A 251 -15.89 -1.34 7.49
CA PHE A 251 -16.37 -0.67 8.71
C PHE A 251 -17.80 -1.12 9.04
N GLU A 252 -18.16 -1.01 10.31
CA GLU A 252 -19.54 -1.12 10.78
C GLU A 252 -20.35 0.11 10.38
N TYR A 253 -21.68 0.01 10.36
CA TYR A 253 -22.51 1.19 10.17
C TYR A 253 -22.38 2.14 11.37
N SER A 254 -22.51 3.44 11.09
CA SER A 254 -22.53 4.46 12.14
C SER A 254 -23.68 4.20 13.12
N THR A 255 -23.44 4.45 14.40
CA THR A 255 -24.47 4.41 15.44
C THR A 255 -25.64 5.35 15.15
N THR A 256 -25.38 6.46 14.45
CA THR A 256 -26.45 7.37 14.00
C THR A 256 -27.37 6.66 13.02
N GLU A 257 -26.85 5.99 11.99
CA GLU A 257 -27.67 5.27 11.00
C GLU A 257 -28.50 4.15 11.63
N LEU A 258 -27.92 3.45 12.62
CA LEU A 258 -28.63 2.43 13.38
C LEU A 258 -29.84 3.00 14.14
N SER A 259 -29.79 4.26 14.55
CA SER A 259 -30.86 4.92 15.30
C SER A 259 -31.88 5.65 14.41
N THR A 260 -31.43 6.32 13.35
CA THR A 260 -32.27 7.20 12.52
C THR A 260 -32.81 6.52 11.27
N ASN A 261 -32.21 5.39 10.86
CA ASN A 261 -32.47 4.74 9.58
C ASN A 261 -32.54 3.20 9.70
N ALA A 262 -32.95 2.71 10.88
CA ALA A 262 -32.88 1.30 11.27
C ALA A 262 -33.51 0.33 10.24
N ALA A 263 -34.64 0.69 9.64
CA ALA A 263 -35.31 -0.15 8.65
C ALA A 263 -34.42 -0.44 7.43
N ASN A 264 -33.74 0.58 6.90
CA ASN A 264 -32.85 0.42 5.75
C ASN A 264 -31.55 -0.28 6.13
N VAL A 265 -31.01 -0.02 7.33
CA VAL A 265 -29.83 -0.73 7.83
C VAL A 265 -30.13 -2.22 8.00
N ASN A 266 -31.27 -2.58 8.58
CA ASN A 266 -31.69 -3.98 8.73
C ASN A 266 -31.87 -4.66 7.36
N ALA A 267 -32.42 -3.96 6.37
CA ALA A 267 -32.53 -4.47 5.00
C ALA A 267 -31.15 -4.63 4.31
N ALA A 268 -30.15 -3.83 4.67
CA ALA A 268 -28.79 -4.00 4.19
C ALA A 268 -28.09 -5.19 4.86
N ILE A 269 -28.19 -5.32 6.18
CA ILE A 269 -27.67 -6.45 6.97
C ILE A 269 -28.22 -7.78 6.45
N ALA A 270 -29.53 -7.84 6.17
CA ALA A 270 -30.15 -9.04 5.61
C ALA A 270 -29.56 -9.49 4.26
N ARG A 271 -29.01 -8.55 3.46
CA ARG A 271 -28.42 -8.85 2.13
C ARG A 271 -26.93 -9.17 2.19
N GLN A 272 -26.19 -8.54 3.10
CA GLN A 272 -24.73 -8.57 3.10
C GLN A 272 -24.11 -9.43 4.22
N GLY A 273 -24.93 -9.87 5.18
CA GLY A 273 -24.46 -10.49 6.41
C GLY A 273 -24.37 -9.52 7.59
N PRO A 274 -23.89 -10.00 8.75
CA PRO A 274 -23.88 -9.23 9.99
C PRO A 274 -23.08 -7.93 9.87
N ASP A 275 -23.50 -6.89 10.60
CA ASP A 275 -22.73 -5.65 10.68
C ASP A 275 -21.55 -5.83 11.65
N ASN A 276 -20.42 -6.29 11.12
CA ASN A 276 -19.17 -6.44 11.85
C ASN A 276 -17.96 -6.22 10.93
N PHE A 277 -16.79 -6.04 11.52
CA PHE A 277 -15.53 -5.83 10.80
C PHE A 277 -15.09 -7.00 9.89
N GLY A 278 -15.63 -8.21 10.10
CA GLY A 278 -15.26 -9.41 9.34
C GLY A 278 -16.08 -9.64 8.08
N SER A 279 -17.28 -9.05 7.99
CA SER A 279 -18.17 -9.28 6.85
C SER A 279 -17.59 -8.70 5.55
N ARG A 280 -17.68 -9.48 4.48
CA ARG A 280 -17.03 -9.16 3.21
C ARG A 280 -17.88 -8.20 2.39
N MET A 281 -17.20 -7.31 1.65
CA MET A 281 -17.84 -6.49 0.64
C MET A 281 -18.28 -7.37 -0.55
N TYR A 282 -19.27 -6.91 -1.33
CA TYR A 282 -19.80 -7.69 -2.47
C TYR A 282 -18.72 -8.05 -3.51
N TRP A 283 -17.72 -7.19 -3.70
CA TRP A 283 -16.58 -7.40 -4.61
C TRP A 283 -15.44 -8.19 -3.97
N ASP A 284 -15.49 -8.38 -2.66
CA ASP A 284 -14.48 -9.05 -1.86
C ASP A 284 -14.73 -10.57 -1.80
N THR A 285 -14.82 -11.16 -2.99
CA THR A 285 -15.07 -12.59 -3.17
C THR A 285 -13.76 -13.35 -3.23
N LYS A 286 -13.69 -14.56 -2.66
CA LYS A 286 -12.55 -15.48 -2.92
C LYS A 286 -12.45 -15.65 -4.44
N PRO A 287 -11.38 -15.17 -5.12
CA PRO A 287 -11.30 -15.30 -6.57
C PRO A 287 -11.17 -16.79 -6.89
N THR A 288 -12.25 -17.40 -7.36
CA THR A 288 -12.32 -18.84 -7.68
C THR A 288 -11.78 -19.18 -9.06
N ALA A 289 -11.47 -18.17 -9.89
CA ALA A 289 -10.88 -18.35 -11.20
C ALA A 289 -9.35 -18.48 -11.10
N ALA A 290 -8.83 -19.65 -11.49
CA ALA A 290 -7.39 -19.85 -11.66
C ALA A 290 -6.85 -19.00 -12.83
N PRO A 291 -5.61 -18.46 -12.74
CA PRO A 291 -4.74 -18.48 -11.57
C PRO A 291 -5.34 -17.62 -10.43
N THR A 292 -5.39 -18.19 -9.22
CA THR A 292 -5.88 -17.49 -8.02
C THR A 292 -4.69 -16.89 -7.28
N TYR A 293 -4.95 -15.86 -6.49
CA TYR A 293 -4.01 -15.45 -5.45
C TYR A 293 -3.85 -16.58 -4.41
N VAL A 294 -2.74 -16.59 -3.67
CA VAL A 294 -2.33 -17.66 -2.75
C VAL A 294 -3.42 -18.09 -1.75
N ASN A 295 -3.29 -19.33 -1.25
CA ASN A 295 -4.30 -20.09 -0.48
C ASN A 295 -5.02 -19.29 0.63
N ALA A 296 -6.33 -19.51 0.76
CA ALA A 296 -7.32 -18.72 1.52
C ALA A 296 -7.02 -18.49 3.02
N THR A 297 -6.05 -19.20 3.60
CA THR A 297 -5.70 -19.12 5.03
C THR A 297 -5.04 -17.80 5.41
N ALA A 298 -4.33 -17.13 4.48
CA ALA A 298 -3.70 -15.83 4.72
C ALA A 298 -4.70 -14.68 4.95
N CYS A 299 -5.97 -14.94 4.66
CA CYS A 299 -7.03 -13.94 4.55
C CYS A 299 -8.31 -14.37 5.27
N ALA A 300 -8.20 -15.36 6.16
CA ALA A 300 -9.29 -15.91 6.93
C ALA A 300 -9.63 -14.94 8.08
N GLY A 301 -10.53 -14.01 7.76
CA GLY A 301 -11.49 -13.38 8.66
C GLY A 301 -12.88 -13.63 8.12
#